data_AF-A0A929T3R3-F1
#
_entry.id   AF-A0A929T3R3-F1
#
_cell.length_a   1.000
_cell.length_b   1.000
_cell.length_c   1.000
_cell.angle_alpha   90.00
_cell.angle_beta   90.00
_cell.angle_gamma   90.00
#
_symmetry.space_group_name_H-M   'P 1'
#
loop_
_entity.id
_entity.type
_entity.pdbx_description
1 polymer ?
#
loop_
_entity_poly.entity_id
_entity_poly.type
_entity_poly.pdbx_seq_one_letter_code
_entity_poly.pdbx_strand_id
1 'polypeptide(L)'
;MCGIAGAAGFRSRGRGWLEQNVERMCKEQAHRGPDGSGLFFENGVCLGHRRLSILDLTDSGAQPMVSKTGRFVISYNGEIYNYKALAKKLQKKDPHMTFRGDCDTEVLLEACEKLGVYQTLRYAKGMFGFALYDRMEQRLILARDRIGEKPLYYGFSAGGFVFASEIGALRQVEGFHNPIKREILPLYLTYGYIPAPFTIYEGIYKLEAGTFLTLEKEVIFGERTFDPVKD
;
A
#
# COMPACT_ATOMS: atom_id res chain seq x y z
N MET A 1 10.50 6.71 -8.89
CA MET A 1 10.05 6.24 -7.56
C MET A 1 9.07 5.13 -7.79
N CYS A 2 9.04 4.02 -7.05
CA CYS A 2 8.08 2.94 -7.30
C CYS A 2 6.59 3.39 -7.31
N GLY A 3 5.71 2.54 -7.81
CA GLY A 3 4.26 2.67 -7.73
C GLY A 3 3.66 1.44 -7.04
N ILE A 4 2.69 1.65 -6.15
CA ILE A 4 1.89 0.57 -5.57
C ILE A 4 0.44 0.69 -6.02
N ALA A 5 -0.25 -0.43 -6.12
CA ALA A 5 -1.66 -0.51 -6.43
C ALA A 5 -2.25 -1.74 -5.74
N GLY A 6 -3.56 -1.75 -5.53
CA GLY A 6 -4.25 -2.97 -5.14
C GLY A 6 -5.72 -2.76 -4.91
N ALA A 7 -6.40 -3.88 -4.71
CA ALA A 7 -7.84 -3.93 -4.60
C ALA A 7 -8.29 -5.12 -3.74
N ALA A 8 -9.41 -4.97 -3.05
CA ALA A 8 -10.01 -5.98 -2.19
C ALA A 8 -11.54 -5.89 -2.22
N GLY A 9 -12.23 -6.97 -1.85
CA GLY A 9 -13.69 -6.96 -1.68
C GLY A 9 -14.54 -7.14 -2.94
N PHE A 10 -13.96 -7.69 -4.02
CA PHE A 10 -14.66 -7.96 -5.28
C PHE A 10 -15.05 -9.43 -5.46
N ARG A 11 -15.50 -10.11 -4.39
CA ARG A 11 -15.72 -11.57 -4.40
C ARG A 11 -16.61 -12.06 -5.54
N SER A 12 -17.70 -11.34 -5.85
CA SER A 12 -18.64 -11.71 -6.92
C SER A 12 -18.07 -11.58 -8.34
N ARG A 13 -16.97 -10.83 -8.52
CA ARG A 13 -16.32 -10.62 -9.83
C ARG A 13 -15.22 -11.66 -10.12
N GLY A 14 -14.73 -12.35 -9.09
CA GLY A 14 -13.72 -13.40 -9.21
C GLY A 14 -12.27 -12.90 -9.38
N ARG A 15 -11.33 -13.84 -9.31
CA ARG A 15 -9.87 -13.59 -9.34
C ARG A 15 -9.42 -12.84 -10.59
N GLY A 16 -9.80 -13.32 -11.77
CA GLY A 16 -9.31 -12.78 -13.05
C GLY A 16 -9.68 -11.31 -13.24
N TRP A 17 -10.89 -10.92 -12.81
CA TRP A 17 -11.30 -9.52 -12.83
C TRP A 17 -10.41 -8.67 -11.93
N LEU A 18 -10.11 -9.14 -10.71
CA LEU A 18 -9.29 -8.38 -9.75
C LEU A 18 -7.84 -8.21 -10.24
N GLU A 19 -7.22 -9.29 -10.71
CA GLU A 19 -5.84 -9.26 -11.25
C GLU A 19 -5.74 -8.31 -12.45
N GLN A 20 -6.68 -8.37 -13.40
CA GLN A 20 -6.68 -7.48 -14.57
C GLN A 20 -6.84 -6.01 -14.19
N ASN A 21 -7.68 -5.71 -13.20
CA ASN A 21 -7.86 -4.35 -12.71
C ASN A 21 -6.58 -3.81 -12.06
N VAL A 22 -5.97 -4.57 -11.14
CA VAL A 22 -4.71 -4.16 -10.51
C VAL A 22 -3.58 -4.07 -11.53
N GLU A 23 -3.55 -4.93 -12.55
CA GLU A 23 -2.59 -4.82 -13.65
C GLU A 23 -2.76 -3.51 -14.44
N ARG A 24 -3.99 -3.10 -14.77
CA ARG A 24 -4.27 -1.79 -15.39
C ARG A 24 -3.82 -0.62 -14.51
N MET A 25 -4.10 -0.70 -13.21
CA MET A 25 -3.65 0.30 -12.23
C MET A 25 -2.11 0.38 -12.15
N CYS A 26 -1.42 -0.75 -12.28
CA CYS A 26 0.03 -0.80 -12.36
C CYS A 26 0.56 -0.24 -13.67
N LYS A 27 -0.08 -0.52 -14.82
CA LYS A 27 0.31 0.01 -16.13
C LYS A 27 0.23 1.54 -16.18
N GLU A 28 -0.80 2.13 -15.59
CA GLU A 28 -0.93 3.60 -15.46
C GLU A 28 0.22 4.21 -14.65
N GLN A 29 0.84 3.44 -13.76
CA GLN A 29 1.96 3.89 -12.93
C GLN A 29 3.32 3.42 -13.48
N ALA A 30 3.42 3.02 -14.74
CA ALA A 30 4.67 2.54 -15.33
C ALA A 30 5.78 3.60 -15.33
N HIS A 31 5.45 4.89 -15.48
CA HIS A 31 6.40 6.01 -15.41
C HIS A 31 7.09 6.13 -14.05
N ARG A 32 6.45 5.64 -12.98
CA ARG A 32 7.02 5.64 -11.63
C ARG A 32 8.13 4.59 -11.52
N GLY A 33 7.86 3.39 -12.00
CA GLY A 33 8.74 2.21 -11.92
C GLY A 33 8.78 1.43 -13.24
N PRO A 34 9.66 1.80 -14.18
CA PRO A 34 9.77 1.13 -15.47
C PRO A 34 10.52 -0.21 -15.41
N ASP A 35 11.35 -0.43 -14.40
CA ASP A 35 12.33 -1.53 -14.36
C ASP A 35 11.73 -2.89 -14.02
N GLY A 36 10.56 -2.92 -13.36
CA GLY A 36 9.93 -4.17 -12.98
C GLY A 36 8.48 -4.02 -12.57
N SER A 37 7.77 -5.15 -12.55
CA SER A 37 6.39 -5.24 -12.07
C SER A 37 6.11 -6.59 -11.43
N GLY A 38 5.19 -6.60 -10.48
CA GLY A 38 4.71 -7.82 -9.86
C GLY A 38 3.26 -7.68 -9.41
N LEU A 39 2.58 -8.82 -9.34
CA LEU A 39 1.23 -8.96 -8.80
C LEU A 39 1.22 -10.09 -7.78
N PHE A 40 0.41 -9.91 -6.75
CA PHE A 40 0.07 -10.94 -5.77
C PHE A 40 -1.45 -11.00 -5.66
N PHE A 41 -2.01 -12.20 -5.61
CA PHE A 41 -3.43 -12.42 -5.37
C PHE A 41 -3.61 -13.54 -4.35
N GLU A 42 -4.43 -13.28 -3.32
CA GLU A 42 -4.90 -14.30 -2.41
C GLU A 42 -6.19 -13.86 -1.73
N ASN A 43 -7.15 -14.78 -1.54
CA ASN A 43 -8.37 -14.56 -0.75
C ASN A 43 -9.18 -13.30 -1.11
N GLY A 44 -9.17 -12.90 -2.38
CA GLY A 44 -9.91 -11.70 -2.83
C GLY A 44 -9.20 -10.38 -2.55
N VAL A 45 -7.92 -10.43 -2.17
CA VAL A 45 -7.00 -9.29 -2.09
C VAL A 45 -5.99 -9.41 -3.22
N CYS A 46 -5.76 -8.32 -3.95
CA CYS A 46 -4.70 -8.23 -4.94
C CYS A 46 -3.79 -7.04 -4.65
N LEU A 47 -2.48 -7.28 -4.61
CA LEU A 47 -1.44 -6.26 -4.48
C LEU A 47 -0.66 -6.20 -5.79
N GLY A 48 -0.31 -5.00 -6.21
CA GLY A 48 0.49 -4.72 -7.39
C GLY A 48 1.64 -3.78 -7.09
N HIS A 49 2.70 -3.91 -7.88
CA HIS A 49 3.91 -3.12 -7.73
C HIS A 49 4.51 -2.75 -9.09
N ARG A 50 5.06 -1.52 -9.17
CA ARG A 50 5.93 -1.02 -10.24
C ARG A 50 7.24 -0.58 -9.62
N ARG A 51 8.34 -1.20 -10.02
CA ARG A 51 9.65 -1.03 -9.41
C ARG A 51 10.50 -0.05 -10.21
N LEU A 52 11.11 0.90 -9.51
CA LEU A 52 12.31 1.61 -9.98
C LEU A 52 13.47 1.11 -9.11
N SER A 53 14.45 0.47 -9.72
CA SER A 53 15.57 -0.17 -9.03
C SER A 53 16.65 0.87 -8.74
N ILE A 54 16.63 1.45 -7.54
CA ILE A 54 17.63 2.47 -7.11
C ILE A 54 18.69 1.88 -6.17
N LEU A 55 18.27 1.21 -5.08
CA LEU A 55 19.19 0.75 -4.02
C LEU A 55 19.61 -0.71 -4.20
N ASP A 56 18.65 -1.60 -4.47
CA ASP A 56 18.90 -3.01 -4.78
C ASP A 56 18.58 -3.20 -6.26
N LEU A 57 19.59 -3.57 -7.06
CA LEU A 57 19.44 -3.87 -8.50
C LEU A 57 19.14 -5.34 -8.75
N THR A 58 19.19 -6.18 -7.72
CA THR A 58 18.98 -7.61 -7.83
C THR A 58 17.48 -7.96 -7.75
N ASP A 59 17.15 -9.20 -8.05
CA ASP A 59 15.80 -9.73 -7.92
C ASP A 59 15.35 -9.92 -6.46
N SER A 60 16.25 -9.81 -5.47
CA SER A 60 15.85 -9.91 -4.05
C SER A 60 14.93 -8.78 -3.58
N GLY A 61 14.93 -7.66 -4.31
CA GLY A 61 14.01 -6.54 -4.09
C GLY A 61 12.68 -6.66 -4.87
N ALA A 62 12.37 -7.80 -5.49
CA ALA A 62 11.12 -8.00 -6.21
C ALA A 62 9.91 -7.88 -5.27
N GLN A 63 8.84 -7.26 -5.77
CA GLN A 63 7.63 -6.98 -5.01
C GLN A 63 6.37 -7.23 -5.86
N PRO A 64 5.23 -7.63 -5.26
CA PRO A 64 5.00 -7.76 -3.81
C PRO A 64 5.85 -8.84 -3.11
N MET A 65 6.43 -8.50 -1.96
CA MET A 65 7.39 -9.34 -1.23
C MET A 65 6.69 -10.11 -0.12
N VAL A 66 6.97 -11.41 -0.01
CA VAL A 66 6.44 -12.29 1.04
C VAL A 66 7.44 -12.40 2.20
N SER A 67 6.96 -12.34 3.44
CA SER A 67 7.79 -12.47 4.64
C SER A 67 8.35 -13.88 4.77
N LYS A 68 9.37 -14.06 5.61
CA LYS A 68 10.06 -15.35 5.76
C LYS A 68 9.15 -16.48 6.24
N THR A 69 8.18 -16.20 7.10
CA THR A 69 7.18 -17.18 7.56
C THR A 69 6.03 -17.34 6.59
N GLY A 70 5.95 -16.49 5.57
CA GLY A 70 4.83 -16.42 4.66
C GLY A 70 3.61 -15.72 5.24
N ARG A 71 3.62 -15.18 6.47
CA ARG A 71 2.44 -14.52 7.04
C ARG A 71 2.09 -13.22 6.31
N PHE A 72 3.08 -12.40 6.00
CA PHE A 72 2.86 -11.06 5.47
C PHE A 72 3.26 -10.95 4.00
N VAL A 73 2.54 -10.11 3.25
CA VAL A 73 2.90 -9.72 1.88
C VAL A 73 2.87 -8.21 1.77
N ILE A 74 3.93 -7.59 1.25
CA ILE A 74 4.06 -6.14 1.15
C ILE A 74 4.24 -5.65 -0.28
N SER A 75 3.60 -4.54 -0.62
CA SER A 75 3.98 -3.67 -1.75
C SER A 75 4.34 -2.30 -1.19
N TYR A 76 5.56 -1.84 -1.46
CA TYR A 76 6.22 -0.74 -0.77
C TYR A 76 6.85 0.23 -1.76
N ASN A 77 6.56 1.51 -1.59
CA ASN A 77 7.20 2.61 -2.29
C ASN A 77 7.86 3.51 -1.26
N GLY A 78 9.18 3.47 -1.13
CA GLY A 78 9.87 4.24 -0.12
C GLY A 78 11.33 3.88 0.05
N GLU A 79 11.92 4.49 1.06
CA GLU A 79 13.23 4.15 1.61
C GLU A 79 13.20 4.25 3.14
N ILE A 80 13.62 3.20 3.87
CA ILE A 80 13.84 3.26 5.32
C ILE A 80 15.33 3.52 5.58
N TYR A 81 15.69 4.79 5.76
CA TYR A 81 17.07 5.24 5.96
C TYR A 81 17.77 4.55 7.15
N ASN A 82 17.03 4.21 8.20
CA ASN A 82 17.58 3.54 9.39
C ASN A 82 17.41 2.02 9.37
N TYR A 83 17.18 1.38 8.22
CA TYR A 83 16.93 -0.06 8.15
C TYR A 83 18.05 -0.90 8.76
N LYS A 84 19.33 -0.53 8.59
CA LYS A 84 20.46 -1.24 9.24
C LYS A 84 20.37 -1.22 10.78
N ALA A 85 19.90 -0.11 11.36
CA ALA A 85 19.70 -0.01 12.80
C ALA A 85 18.49 -0.83 13.27
N LEU A 86 17.41 -0.82 12.47
CA LEU A 86 16.22 -1.64 12.71
C LEU A 86 16.55 -3.14 12.62
N ALA A 87 17.32 -3.56 11.62
CA ALA A 87 17.81 -4.92 11.45
C ALA A 87 18.60 -5.39 12.68
N LYS A 88 19.56 -4.59 13.15
CA LYS A 88 20.30 -4.88 14.40
C LYS A 88 19.38 -4.99 15.61
N LYS A 89 18.33 -4.16 15.71
CA LYS A 89 17.34 -4.24 16.80
C LYS A 89 16.59 -5.56 16.77
N LEU A 90 16.17 -6.01 15.59
CA LEU A 90 15.50 -7.30 15.42
C LEU A 90 16.43 -8.46 15.78
N GLN A 91 17.68 -8.44 15.30
CA GLN A 91 18.68 -9.46 15.62
C GLN A 91 19.05 -9.50 17.11
N LYS A 92 18.98 -8.38 17.82
CA LYS A 92 19.12 -8.38 19.29
C LYS A 92 17.97 -9.10 20.00
N LYS A 93 16.76 -9.07 19.43
CA LYS A 93 15.57 -9.76 19.98
C LYS A 93 15.55 -11.23 19.56
N ASP A 94 16.04 -11.52 18.36
CA ASP A 94 16.15 -12.86 17.79
C ASP A 94 17.53 -13.03 17.12
N PRO A 95 18.55 -13.51 17.88
CA PRO A 95 19.92 -13.67 17.39
C PRO A 95 20.07 -14.63 16.21
N HIS A 96 19.08 -15.49 15.95
CA HIS A 96 19.08 -16.43 14.83
C HIS A 96 18.44 -15.85 13.57
N MET A 97 17.93 -14.62 13.64
CA MET A 97 17.26 -13.99 12.51
C MET A 97 18.25 -13.62 11.40
N THR A 98 18.02 -14.19 10.23
CA THR A 98 18.74 -13.89 8.99
C THR A 98 17.81 -13.25 7.97
N PHE A 99 18.34 -12.25 7.25
CA PHE A 99 17.72 -11.60 6.10
C PHE A 99 18.19 -12.27 4.80
N ARG A 100 17.35 -12.29 3.77
CA ARG A 100 17.70 -12.81 2.44
C ARG A 100 18.65 -11.87 1.71
N GLY A 101 18.53 -10.57 1.94
CA GLY A 101 19.37 -9.55 1.31
C GLY A 101 19.62 -8.33 2.20
N ASP A 102 20.21 -7.29 1.59
CA ASP A 102 20.47 -5.98 2.22
C ASP A 102 19.47 -4.93 1.69
N CYS A 103 18.17 -5.25 1.69
CA CYS A 103 17.13 -4.32 1.26
C CYS A 103 16.26 -3.86 2.43
N ASP A 104 15.89 -2.59 2.41
CA ASP A 104 15.09 -1.94 3.45
C ASP A 104 13.67 -2.50 3.54
N THR A 105 13.10 -2.91 2.41
CA THR A 105 11.77 -3.53 2.29
C THR A 105 11.68 -4.81 3.10
N GLU A 106 12.69 -5.69 3.01
CA GLU A 106 12.71 -6.94 3.77
C GLU A 106 12.80 -6.65 5.27
N VAL A 107 13.68 -5.72 5.67
CA VAL A 107 13.81 -5.35 7.09
C VAL A 107 12.51 -4.76 7.63
N LEU A 108 11.82 -3.93 6.86
CA LEU A 108 10.52 -3.37 7.24
C LEU A 108 9.47 -4.48 7.40
N LEU A 109 9.41 -5.41 6.44
CA LEU A 109 8.46 -6.53 6.44
C LEU A 109 8.65 -7.43 7.66
N GLU A 110 9.89 -7.86 7.92
CA GLU A 110 10.22 -8.67 9.10
C GLU A 110 10.01 -7.89 10.40
N ALA A 111 10.23 -6.57 10.42
CA ALA A 111 9.92 -5.75 11.59
C ALA A 111 8.42 -5.73 11.88
N CYS A 112 7.57 -5.51 10.86
CA CYS A 112 6.11 -5.56 11.01
C CYS A 112 5.66 -6.90 11.60
N GLU A 113 6.26 -8.01 11.17
CA GLU A 113 5.95 -9.33 11.71
C GLU A 113 6.39 -9.52 13.16
N LYS A 114 7.62 -9.12 13.52
CA LYS A 114 8.22 -9.40 14.83
C LYS A 114 7.88 -8.40 15.93
N LEU A 115 7.55 -7.16 15.55
CA LEU A 115 7.27 -6.05 16.47
C LEU A 115 5.81 -5.58 16.39
N GLY A 116 5.08 -5.93 15.34
CA GLY A 116 3.78 -5.35 15.01
C GLY A 116 3.93 -4.02 14.25
N VAL A 117 2.94 -3.72 13.40
CA VAL A 117 2.97 -2.55 12.50
C VAL A 117 3.17 -1.24 13.25
N TYR A 118 2.39 -0.99 14.31
CA TYR A 118 2.47 0.27 15.06
C TYR A 118 3.87 0.52 15.64
N GLN A 119 4.48 -0.49 16.27
CA GLN A 119 5.83 -0.35 16.83
C GLN A 119 6.87 -0.15 15.72
N THR A 120 6.76 -0.89 14.62
CA THR A 120 7.64 -0.72 13.46
C THR A 120 7.59 0.69 12.91
N LEU A 121 6.40 1.25 12.69
CA LEU A 121 6.22 2.63 12.21
C LEU A 121 6.83 3.67 13.16
N ARG A 122 6.80 3.43 14.49
CA ARG A 122 7.47 4.31 15.45
C ARG A 122 8.99 4.31 15.29
N TYR A 123 9.60 3.17 14.94
CA TYR A 123 11.05 3.08 14.75
C TYR A 123 11.52 3.48 13.35
N ALA A 124 10.71 3.26 12.33
CA ALA A 124 11.05 3.53 10.94
C ALA A 124 11.36 5.02 10.74
N LYS A 125 12.52 5.35 10.16
CA LYS A 125 12.90 6.69 9.72
C LYS A 125 13.11 6.62 8.21
N GLY A 126 12.30 7.35 7.45
CA GLY A 126 12.24 7.19 6.01
C GLY A 126 11.05 7.90 5.41
N MET A 127 11.00 7.86 4.08
CA MET A 127 9.85 8.24 3.27
C MET A 127 9.21 6.96 2.72
N PHE A 128 7.92 6.74 2.89
CA PHE A 128 7.29 5.49 2.48
C PHE A 128 5.78 5.59 2.37
N GLY A 129 5.24 4.83 1.42
CA GLY A 129 3.84 4.44 1.34
C GLY A 129 3.80 2.95 1.04
N PHE A 130 3.08 2.17 1.83
CA PHE A 130 3.01 0.73 1.62
C PHE A 130 1.62 0.14 1.87
N ALA A 131 1.39 -1.01 1.26
CA ALA A 131 0.30 -1.91 1.55
C ALA A 131 0.85 -3.23 2.07
N LEU A 132 0.35 -3.71 3.21
CA LEU A 132 0.75 -4.93 3.88
C LEU A 132 -0.48 -5.81 4.10
N TYR A 133 -0.49 -6.98 3.50
CA TYR A 133 -1.54 -7.98 3.69
C TYR A 133 -1.10 -9.01 4.73
N ASP A 134 -1.88 -9.14 5.81
CA ASP A 134 -1.74 -10.20 6.81
C ASP A 134 -2.57 -11.41 6.36
N ARG A 135 -1.91 -12.49 5.93
CA ARG A 135 -2.57 -13.69 5.44
C ARG A 135 -3.22 -14.50 6.57
N MET A 136 -2.73 -14.35 7.80
CA MET A 136 -3.24 -15.07 8.97
C MET A 136 -4.51 -14.41 9.49
N GLU A 137 -4.49 -13.09 9.66
CA GLU A 137 -5.65 -12.33 10.16
C GLU A 137 -6.59 -11.86 9.05
N GLN A 138 -6.20 -12.04 7.78
CA GLN A 138 -6.90 -11.57 6.58
C GLN A 138 -7.19 -10.06 6.59
N ARG A 139 -6.19 -9.27 6.98
CA ARG A 139 -6.27 -7.81 7.08
C ARG A 139 -5.39 -7.14 6.03
N LEU A 140 -5.85 -6.02 5.48
CA LEU A 140 -5.05 -5.17 4.61
C LEU A 140 -4.71 -3.87 5.32
N ILE A 141 -3.42 -3.58 5.44
CA ILE A 141 -2.91 -2.41 6.15
C ILE A 141 -2.25 -1.47 5.16
N LEU A 142 -2.68 -0.21 5.12
CA LEU A 142 -2.04 0.85 4.36
C LEU A 142 -1.30 1.77 5.33
N ALA A 143 -0.07 2.17 5.04
CA ALA A 143 0.66 3.10 5.91
C ALA A 143 1.41 4.15 5.09
N ARG A 144 1.51 5.35 5.65
CA ARG A 144 2.21 6.49 5.06
C ARG A 144 3.19 7.10 6.05
N ASP A 145 4.34 7.55 5.54
CA ASP A 145 5.38 8.17 6.35
C ASP A 145 4.93 9.46 7.04
N ARG A 146 5.72 9.88 8.04
CA ARG A 146 5.40 10.97 8.97
C ARG A 146 5.06 12.30 8.31
N ILE A 147 5.69 12.60 7.18
CA ILE A 147 5.51 13.87 6.46
C ILE A 147 4.56 13.70 5.26
N GLY A 148 4.31 12.45 4.86
CA GLY A 148 3.51 12.12 3.69
C GLY A 148 4.27 12.35 2.39
N GLU A 149 5.57 12.08 2.37
CA GLU A 149 6.38 12.26 1.16
C GLU A 149 5.90 11.33 0.03
N LYS A 150 5.59 10.07 0.35
CA LYS A 150 5.08 9.14 -0.66
C LYS A 150 3.55 9.21 -0.72
N PRO A 151 2.94 9.48 -1.89
CA PRO A 151 1.50 9.55 -2.00
C PRO A 151 0.88 8.15 -1.86
N LEU A 152 -0.27 8.10 -1.17
CA LEU A 152 -1.08 6.90 -1.06
C LEU A 152 -2.55 7.31 -1.00
N TYR A 153 -3.30 6.89 -2.01
CA TYR A 153 -4.73 7.12 -2.16
C TYR A 153 -5.47 5.81 -1.97
N TYR A 154 -6.69 5.88 -1.44
CA TYR A 154 -7.54 4.72 -1.23
C TYR A 154 -9.01 5.12 -1.21
N GLY A 155 -9.90 4.13 -1.22
CA GLY A 155 -11.33 4.37 -1.08
C GLY A 155 -12.17 3.22 -1.64
N PHE A 156 -13.46 3.48 -1.81
CA PHE A 156 -14.38 2.51 -2.40
C PHE A 156 -14.74 2.92 -3.82
N SER A 157 -14.62 1.97 -4.74
CA SER A 157 -14.98 2.14 -6.15
C SER A 157 -15.45 0.81 -6.73
N ALA A 158 -16.39 0.87 -7.68
CA ALA A 158 -16.93 -0.31 -8.37
C ALA A 158 -17.44 -1.44 -7.44
N GLY A 159 -17.81 -1.11 -6.19
CA GLY A 159 -18.29 -2.07 -5.20
C GLY A 159 -17.20 -2.75 -4.35
N GLY A 160 -15.95 -2.27 -4.39
CA GLY A 160 -14.87 -2.79 -3.54
C GLY A 160 -13.86 -1.73 -3.13
N PHE A 161 -12.90 -2.13 -2.31
CA PHE A 161 -11.83 -1.27 -1.81
C PHE A 161 -10.68 -1.22 -2.81
N VAL A 162 -10.13 -0.03 -3.06
CA VAL A 162 -9.03 0.20 -4.00
C VAL A 162 -8.00 1.13 -3.38
N PHE A 163 -6.73 0.95 -3.70
CA PHE A 163 -5.65 1.86 -3.29
C PHE A 163 -4.55 1.96 -4.36
N ALA A 164 -3.84 3.09 -4.40
CA ALA A 164 -2.70 3.30 -5.29
C ALA A 164 -1.81 4.48 -4.87
N SER A 165 -0.58 4.55 -5.39
CA SER A 165 0.26 5.74 -5.22
C SER A 165 -0.26 6.97 -5.97
N GLU A 166 -1.04 6.79 -7.05
CA GLU A 166 -1.60 7.88 -7.84
C GLU A 166 -3.10 7.71 -8.06
N ILE A 167 -3.84 8.81 -8.01
CA ILE A 167 -5.28 8.82 -8.23
C ILE A 167 -5.67 8.41 -9.65
N GLY A 168 -4.79 8.66 -10.64
CA GLY A 168 -4.97 8.23 -12.03
C GLY A 168 -5.08 6.70 -12.15
N ALA A 169 -4.33 5.96 -11.33
CA ALA A 169 -4.39 4.52 -11.29
C ALA A 169 -5.77 4.02 -10.84
N LEU A 170 -6.35 4.63 -9.79
CA LEU A 170 -7.68 4.26 -9.29
C LEU A 170 -8.77 4.37 -10.36
N ARG A 171 -8.65 5.34 -11.28
CA ARG A 171 -9.60 5.54 -12.39
C ARG A 171 -9.58 4.41 -13.42
N GLN A 172 -8.55 3.57 -13.43
CA GLN A 172 -8.42 2.44 -14.35
C GLN A 172 -9.21 1.21 -13.91
N VAL A 173 -9.83 1.26 -12.72
CA VAL A 173 -10.73 0.21 -12.25
C VAL A 173 -12.00 0.23 -13.10
N GLU A 174 -12.36 -0.91 -13.66
CA GLU A 174 -13.59 -1.06 -14.42
C GLU A 174 -14.80 -0.79 -13.53
N GLY A 175 -15.71 0.07 -14.00
CA GLY A 175 -16.82 0.56 -13.18
C GLY A 175 -16.45 1.72 -12.26
N PHE A 176 -15.28 2.35 -12.44
CA PHE A 176 -14.99 3.63 -11.77
C PHE A 176 -15.96 4.71 -12.24
N HIS A 177 -16.87 5.09 -11.34
CA HIS A 177 -17.86 6.15 -11.55
C HIS A 177 -17.97 7.10 -10.34
N ASN A 178 -16.93 7.15 -9.50
CA ASN A 178 -16.88 8.06 -8.37
C ASN A 178 -17.08 9.52 -8.85
N PRO A 179 -18.14 10.21 -8.40
CA PRO A 179 -18.43 11.57 -8.84
C PRO A 179 -17.34 12.57 -8.45
N ILE A 180 -17.29 13.71 -9.14
CA ILE A 180 -16.45 14.84 -8.73
C ILE A 180 -17.07 15.52 -7.51
N LYS A 181 -16.33 15.58 -6.41
CA LYS A 181 -16.71 16.30 -5.20
C LYS A 181 -16.46 17.80 -5.37
N ARG A 182 -17.45 18.52 -5.91
CA ARG A 182 -17.34 19.97 -6.21
C ARG A 182 -17.05 20.84 -4.98
N GLU A 183 -17.47 20.39 -3.80
CA GLU A 183 -17.20 21.06 -2.52
C GLU A 183 -15.69 21.20 -2.21
N ILE A 184 -14.83 20.45 -2.89
CA ILE A 184 -13.38 20.50 -2.70
C ILE A 184 -12.71 21.58 -3.55
N LEU A 185 -13.40 22.13 -4.54
CA LEU A 185 -12.84 23.15 -5.44
C LEU A 185 -12.36 24.41 -4.70
N PRO A 186 -13.06 24.95 -3.68
CA PRO A 186 -12.54 26.07 -2.91
C PRO A 186 -11.17 25.77 -2.28
N LEU A 187 -10.95 24.56 -1.74
CA LEU A 187 -9.64 24.18 -1.18
C LEU A 187 -8.55 24.22 -2.25
N TYR A 188 -8.82 23.69 -3.44
CA TYR A 188 -7.87 23.73 -4.55
C TYR A 188 -7.56 25.17 -4.98
N LEU A 189 -8.58 26.02 -5.12
CA LEU A 189 -8.41 27.42 -5.51
C LEU A 189 -7.67 28.24 -4.45
N THR A 190 -7.84 27.93 -3.16
CA THR A 190 -7.15 28.61 -2.06
C THR A 190 -5.70 28.15 -1.90
N TYR A 191 -5.44 26.84 -1.96
CA TYR A 191 -4.11 26.29 -1.62
C TYR A 191 -3.26 25.91 -2.84
N GLY A 192 -3.83 25.87 -4.04
CA GLY A 192 -3.19 25.33 -5.26
C GLY A 192 -3.12 23.80 -5.31
N TYR A 193 -3.63 23.11 -4.29
CA TYR A 193 -3.72 21.66 -4.21
C TYR A 193 -4.89 21.23 -3.29
N ILE A 194 -5.29 19.96 -3.38
CA ILE A 194 -6.29 19.37 -2.48
C ILE A 194 -5.55 18.71 -1.28
N PRO A 195 -5.70 19.22 -0.04
CA PRO A 195 -5.05 18.66 1.13
C PRO A 195 -5.65 17.30 1.51
N ALA A 196 -4.86 16.48 2.20
CA ALA A 196 -5.38 15.28 2.85
C ALA A 196 -6.44 15.69 3.90
N PRO A 197 -7.49 14.86 4.13
CA PRO A 197 -7.70 13.54 3.54
C PRO A 197 -8.41 13.58 2.16
N PHE A 198 -8.68 14.75 1.62
CA PHE A 198 -9.56 14.89 0.46
C PHE A 198 -8.89 14.58 -0.89
N THR A 199 -9.75 14.23 -1.85
CA THR A 199 -9.42 14.20 -3.28
C THR A 199 -10.52 14.90 -4.09
N ILE A 200 -10.35 14.95 -5.41
CA ILE A 200 -11.38 15.50 -6.30
C ILE A 200 -12.59 14.55 -6.44
N TYR A 201 -12.47 13.28 -6.05
CA TYR A 201 -13.53 12.28 -6.20
C TYR A 201 -14.21 11.99 -4.86
N GLU A 202 -15.53 11.77 -4.90
CA GLU A 202 -16.27 11.23 -3.78
C GLU A 202 -15.88 9.78 -3.50
N GLY A 203 -15.81 9.40 -2.22
CA GLY A 203 -15.44 8.04 -1.81
C GLY A 203 -13.96 7.67 -2.01
N ILE A 204 -13.13 8.60 -2.48
CA ILE A 204 -11.68 8.44 -2.64
C ILE A 204 -10.95 9.47 -1.78
N TYR A 205 -9.97 8.99 -1.03
CA TYR A 205 -9.26 9.73 0.00
C TYR A 205 -7.75 9.60 -0.17
N LYS A 206 -7.04 10.58 0.36
CA LYS A 206 -5.58 10.59 0.47
C LYS A 206 -5.23 10.23 1.91
N LEU A 207 -4.47 9.15 2.12
CA LEU A 207 -4.08 8.73 3.47
C LEU A 207 -3.27 9.83 4.15
N GLU A 208 -3.62 10.19 5.38
CA GLU A 208 -2.95 11.28 6.08
C GLU A 208 -1.49 10.95 6.43
N ALA A 209 -0.66 11.98 6.51
CA ALA A 209 0.74 11.82 6.88
C ALA A 209 0.87 11.26 8.30
N GLY A 210 1.79 10.31 8.49
CA GLY A 210 2.05 9.68 9.79
C GLY A 210 0.95 8.76 10.29
N THR A 211 0.01 8.36 9.42
CA THR A 211 -1.09 7.48 9.76
C THR A 211 -0.97 6.12 9.06
N PHE A 212 -1.69 5.14 9.59
CA PHE A 212 -1.94 3.89 8.92
C PHE A 212 -3.42 3.54 9.06
N LEU A 213 -3.93 2.81 8.09
CA LEU A 213 -5.30 2.36 7.98
C LEU A 213 -5.31 0.83 7.99
N THR A 214 -6.26 0.23 8.70
CA THR A 214 -6.47 -1.23 8.67
C THR A 214 -7.86 -1.55 8.14
N LEU A 215 -7.90 -2.25 7.01
CA LEU A 215 -9.09 -2.86 6.48
C LEU A 215 -9.22 -4.27 7.07
N GLU A 216 -10.16 -4.41 7.99
CA GLU A 216 -10.47 -5.68 8.66
C GLU A 216 -11.13 -6.68 7.72
N LYS A 217 -11.01 -7.97 8.04
CA LYS A 217 -11.53 -9.06 7.20
C LYS A 217 -13.04 -8.92 6.95
N GLU A 218 -13.78 -8.43 7.95
CA GLU A 218 -15.23 -8.23 7.87
C GLU A 218 -15.55 -7.17 6.81
N VAL A 219 -14.71 -6.13 6.67
CA VAL A 219 -14.91 -5.12 5.63
C VAL A 219 -14.53 -5.68 4.26
N ILE A 220 -13.40 -6.41 4.18
CA ILE A 220 -12.95 -7.06 2.94
C ILE A 220 -14.02 -8.03 2.42
N PHE A 221 -14.74 -8.73 3.30
CA PHE A 221 -15.73 -9.72 2.94
C PHE A 221 -17.18 -9.20 2.97
N GLY A 222 -17.38 -7.88 3.16
CA GLY A 222 -18.69 -7.24 3.05
C GLY A 222 -19.62 -7.47 4.26
N GLU A 223 -19.07 -7.88 5.38
CA GLU A 223 -19.76 -8.15 6.66
C GLU A 223 -19.86 -6.89 7.54
N ARG A 224 -19.10 -5.82 7.23
CA ARG A 224 -19.11 -4.55 7.97
C ARG A 224 -18.91 -3.34 7.06
N THR A 225 -19.60 -2.24 7.36
CA THR A 225 -19.38 -0.92 6.74
C THR A 225 -18.16 -0.22 7.34
N PHE A 226 -17.39 0.47 6.51
CA PHE A 226 -16.16 1.16 6.89
C PHE A 226 -16.24 2.64 6.49
N ASP A 227 -15.93 3.54 7.43
CA ASP A 227 -15.84 4.98 7.18
C ASP A 227 -14.37 5.38 6.99
N PRO A 228 -13.91 5.61 5.75
CA PRO A 228 -12.51 5.94 5.45
C PRO A 228 -12.00 7.21 6.15
N VAL A 229 -12.86 8.06 6.71
CA VAL A 229 -12.40 9.28 7.40
C VAL A 229 -12.33 9.09 8.91
N LYS A 230 -13.05 8.10 9.46
CA LYS A 230 -13.17 7.91 10.91
C LYS A 230 -12.51 6.64 11.44
N ASP A 231 -12.44 5.60 10.61
CA ASP A 231 -11.84 4.29 10.92
C ASP A 231 -10.39 4.20 10.39
#